data_AF-J9WPM4-F1
#
_entry.id   AF-J9WPM4-F1
#
_cell.length_a   1.000
_cell.length_b   1.000
_cell.length_c   1.000
_cell.angle_alpha   90.00
_cell.angle_beta   90.00
_cell.angle_gamma   90.00
#
_symmetry.space_group_name_H-M   'P 1'
#
loop_
_entity.id
_entity.type
_entity.pdbx_description
1 polymer ?
#
loop_
_entity_poly.entity_id
_entity_poly.type
_entity_poly.pdbx_seq_one_letter_code
_entity_poly.pdbx_strand_id
1 'polypeptide(L)'
;MTTTEPRTEPLQQQGSAGGEGEKAAPQRAKKKGVLGRFWLVLTIAAVVALSGFVVYRLHGVFGVHRGSFGGGTSGEVLDEFNAKTITLQVWGPPGSTATINYLDENSHPQQALNVPLPWSKVLSSTKPGIPANLVAQGDGSWIACQFVVNKHDGSGDVIKTPNRSDPNQTVNAFVYCLDKSA
;
A
#
# COMPACT_ATOMS: atom_id res chain seq x y z
N MET A 1 -12.37 -71.17 -74.58
CA MET A 1 -12.16 -70.74 -75.97
C MET A 1 -13.01 -69.50 -76.19
N THR A 2 -12.39 -68.41 -76.70
CA THR A 2 -12.97 -67.34 -77.56
C THR A 2 -14.24 -66.62 -77.07
N THR A 3 -14.45 -65.32 -77.23
CA THR A 3 -13.71 -64.18 -77.77
C THR A 3 -14.68 -62.98 -77.72
N THR A 4 -14.14 -61.77 -77.84
CA THR A 4 -14.77 -60.59 -78.50
C THR A 4 -15.85 -59.84 -77.70
N GLU A 5 -15.52 -58.69 -77.11
CA GLU A 5 -15.36 -57.31 -77.66
C GLU A 5 -16.66 -56.49 -77.58
N PRO A 6 -16.56 -55.16 -77.43
CA PRO A 6 -17.44 -54.40 -76.55
C PRO A 6 -18.44 -53.54 -77.32
N ARG A 7 -19.48 -53.10 -76.61
CA ARG A 7 -20.33 -52.00 -77.05
C ARG A 7 -20.70 -51.14 -75.87
N THR A 8 -20.44 -49.84 -75.93
CA THR A 8 -21.27 -48.87 -75.21
C THR A 8 -21.25 -47.50 -75.89
N GLU A 9 -22.44 -46.98 -76.16
CA GLU A 9 -22.77 -45.56 -76.16
C GLU A 9 -24.00 -45.38 -75.24
N PRO A 10 -24.26 -44.16 -74.73
CA PRO A 10 -24.41 -43.94 -73.28
C PRO A 10 -25.82 -43.49 -72.87
N LEU A 11 -26.17 -43.61 -71.57
CA LEU A 11 -26.64 -42.48 -70.75
C LEU A 11 -27.01 -42.87 -69.30
N GLN A 12 -26.77 -41.87 -68.45
CA GLN A 12 -27.36 -41.56 -67.14
C GLN A 12 -26.87 -42.29 -65.87
N GLN A 13 -26.09 -41.49 -65.13
CA GLN A 13 -26.44 -40.92 -63.83
C GLN A 13 -26.55 -41.89 -62.66
N GLN A 14 -25.57 -41.82 -61.76
CA GLN A 14 -25.83 -41.95 -60.33
C GLN A 14 -24.72 -41.30 -59.53
N GLY A 15 -25.13 -40.52 -58.54
CA GLY A 15 -24.23 -39.78 -57.67
C GLY A 15 -23.62 -40.63 -56.56
N SER A 16 -22.89 -39.89 -55.74
CA SER A 16 -22.39 -40.22 -54.42
C SER A 16 -20.98 -40.83 -54.34
N ALA A 17 -20.19 -40.12 -53.55
CA ALA A 17 -19.04 -40.55 -52.76
C ALA A 17 -17.74 -40.93 -53.49
N GLY A 18 -16.75 -40.05 -53.27
CA GLY A 18 -15.42 -40.49 -52.88
C GLY A 18 -14.33 -40.27 -53.91
N GLY A 19 -13.19 -39.80 -53.43
CA GLY A 19 -11.91 -40.07 -54.08
C GLY A 19 -11.13 -38.83 -54.45
N GLU A 20 -10.24 -38.45 -53.54
CA GLU A 20 -9.02 -37.70 -53.81
C GLU A 20 -8.28 -38.25 -55.04
N GLY A 21 -7.68 -37.35 -55.84
CA GLY A 21 -6.89 -37.74 -57.00
C GLY A 21 -6.48 -36.57 -57.89
N GLU A 22 -5.52 -35.79 -57.39
CA GLU A 22 -4.78 -34.70 -58.03
C GLU A 22 -4.42 -34.90 -59.53
N LYS A 23 -4.71 -33.90 -60.38
CA LYS A 23 -3.77 -33.37 -61.41
C LYS A 23 -4.04 -31.89 -61.74
N ALA A 24 -2.96 -31.10 -61.72
CA ALA A 24 -2.83 -29.65 -61.99
C ALA A 24 -3.19 -29.26 -63.45
N ALA A 25 -3.48 -28.02 -63.89
CA ALA A 25 -3.26 -26.59 -63.50
C ALA A 25 -4.21 -25.69 -64.37
N PRO A 26 -4.27 -24.30 -64.37
CA PRO A 26 -3.34 -23.30 -63.83
C PRO A 26 -3.90 -22.09 -63.03
N GLN A 27 -3.06 -21.64 -62.09
CA GLN A 27 -2.85 -20.29 -61.52
C GLN A 27 -4.00 -19.30 -61.26
N ARG A 28 -4.29 -19.06 -59.97
CA ARG A 28 -4.22 -17.70 -59.41
C ARG A 28 -3.16 -17.67 -58.31
N ALA A 29 -2.00 -17.12 -58.67
CA ALA A 29 -0.82 -16.99 -57.84
C ALA A 29 -1.17 -16.35 -56.47
N LYS A 30 -1.21 -17.17 -55.40
CA LYS A 30 -1.06 -16.64 -54.04
C LYS A 30 0.43 -16.35 -53.83
N LYS A 31 0.85 -15.17 -54.25
CA LYS A 31 2.09 -14.54 -53.72
C LYS A 31 1.86 -14.19 -52.24
N LYS A 32 1.79 -15.20 -51.36
CA LYS A 32 1.57 -15.03 -49.91
C LYS A 32 2.76 -15.43 -49.04
N GLY A 33 3.94 -15.63 -49.62
CA GLY A 33 5.17 -15.87 -48.84
C GLY A 33 5.89 -14.59 -48.40
N VAL A 34 5.82 -13.53 -49.22
CA VAL A 34 6.57 -12.28 -49.00
C VAL A 34 5.63 -11.13 -48.63
N LEU A 35 4.45 -11.04 -49.24
CA LEU A 35 3.52 -9.93 -48.97
C LEU A 35 2.91 -9.99 -47.56
N GLY A 36 2.62 -11.19 -47.06
CA GLY A 36 2.18 -11.39 -45.67
C GLY A 36 3.30 -11.18 -44.65
N ARG A 37 4.55 -11.51 -45.02
CA ARG A 37 5.72 -11.31 -44.18
C ARG A 37 6.15 -9.84 -44.12
N PHE A 38 6.02 -9.13 -45.24
CA PHE A 38 6.17 -7.68 -45.30
C PHE A 38 5.08 -6.97 -44.50
N TRP A 39 3.83 -7.41 -44.61
CA TRP A 39 2.73 -6.91 -43.79
C TRP A 39 3.00 -7.11 -42.29
N LEU A 40 3.46 -8.30 -41.90
CA LEU A 40 3.84 -8.61 -40.53
C LEU A 40 4.98 -7.70 -40.04
N VAL A 41 6.05 -7.54 -40.82
CA VAL A 41 7.17 -6.67 -40.46
C VAL A 41 6.72 -5.20 -40.31
N LEU A 42 5.87 -4.72 -41.22
CA LEU A 42 5.35 -3.35 -41.17
C LEU A 42 4.44 -3.15 -39.94
N THR A 43 3.60 -4.13 -39.60
CA THR A 43 2.79 -4.08 -38.37
C THR A 43 3.65 -4.07 -37.11
N ILE A 44 4.71 -4.88 -37.04
CA ILE A 44 5.64 -4.89 -35.91
C ILE A 44 6.34 -3.54 -35.79
N ALA A 45 6.84 -2.99 -36.91
CA ALA A 45 7.49 -1.69 -36.92
C ALA A 45 6.55 -0.57 -36.44
N ALA A 46 5.28 -0.59 -36.88
CA ALA A 46 4.28 0.36 -36.45
C ALA A 46 3.99 0.26 -34.94
N VAL A 47 3.85 -0.95 -34.40
CA VAL A 47 3.60 -1.17 -32.96
C VAL A 47 4.80 -0.72 -32.13
N VAL A 48 6.03 -1.02 -32.56
CA VAL A 48 7.25 -0.60 -31.86
C VAL A 48 7.38 0.92 -31.86
N ALA A 49 7.13 1.58 -33.00
CA ALA A 49 7.17 3.03 -33.09
C ALA A 49 6.12 3.70 -32.18
N LEU A 50 4.89 3.17 -32.18
CA LEU A 50 3.81 3.70 -31.33
C LEU A 50 4.13 3.51 -29.84
N SER A 51 4.59 2.32 -29.45
CA SER A 51 4.95 2.00 -28.06
C SER A 51 6.11 2.85 -27.57
N GLY A 52 7.17 2.99 -28.39
CA GLY A 52 8.31 3.85 -28.10
C GLY A 52 7.91 5.32 -27.98
N PHE A 53 7.01 5.80 -28.84
CA PHE A 53 6.48 7.17 -28.77
C PHE A 53 5.68 7.41 -27.49
N VAL A 54 4.83 6.47 -27.08
CA VAL A 54 4.09 6.56 -25.81
C VAL A 54 5.05 6.60 -24.63
N VAL A 55 6.04 5.70 -24.58
CA VAL A 55 7.07 5.68 -23.53
C VAL A 55 7.86 6.98 -23.51
N TYR A 56 8.29 7.50 -24.66
CA TYR A 56 8.98 8.78 -24.78
C TYR A 56 8.14 9.94 -24.24
N ARG A 57 6.84 9.97 -24.58
CA ARG A 57 5.91 10.99 -24.07
C ARG A 57 5.68 10.87 -22.57
N LEU A 58 5.59 9.66 -22.03
CA LEU A 58 5.46 9.40 -20.59
C LEU A 58 6.73 9.80 -19.83
N HIS A 59 7.92 9.50 -20.36
CA HIS A 59 9.19 10.00 -19.82
C HIS A 59 9.24 11.53 -19.78
N GLY A 60 8.61 12.22 -20.75
CA GLY A 60 8.50 13.68 -20.74
C GLY A 60 7.53 14.23 -19.69
N VAL A 61 6.40 13.56 -19.45
CA VAL A 61 5.40 13.96 -18.44
C VAL A 61 5.87 13.66 -17.01
N PHE A 62 6.64 12.59 -16.85
CA PHE A 62 7.16 12.11 -15.57
C PHE A 62 8.59 12.59 -15.26
N GLY A 63 9.26 13.24 -16.22
CA GLY A 63 10.68 13.59 -16.16
C GLY A 63 11.02 15.07 -15.96
N VAL A 64 10.05 15.97 -15.78
CA VAL A 64 10.34 17.41 -15.60
C VAL A 64 9.62 18.05 -14.42
N HIS A 65 9.62 17.36 -13.28
CA HIS A 65 9.66 18.06 -12.00
C HIS A 65 10.67 17.33 -11.14
N ARG A 66 11.72 18.05 -10.69
CA ARG A 66 12.47 17.61 -9.50
C ARG A 66 11.43 17.42 -8.39
N GLY A 67 11.06 16.17 -8.12
CA GLY A 67 10.07 15.82 -7.09
C GLY A 67 8.82 15.04 -7.51
N SER A 68 8.60 14.64 -8.79
CA SER A 68 7.33 13.97 -9.15
C SER A 68 7.37 12.45 -9.40
N PHE A 69 8.55 11.80 -9.41
CA PHE A 69 8.67 10.32 -9.34
C PHE A 69 9.64 10.00 -8.23
N GLY A 70 9.11 9.70 -7.05
CA GLY A 70 9.86 9.72 -5.80
C GLY A 70 10.11 11.17 -5.38
N GLY A 71 9.11 11.80 -4.76
CA GLY A 71 9.28 13.07 -4.06
C GLY A 71 10.13 12.91 -2.80
N GLY A 72 11.34 12.37 -2.93
CA GLY A 72 12.40 12.58 -1.97
C GLY A 72 12.80 14.04 -2.13
N THR A 73 12.37 14.85 -1.17
CA THR A 73 12.92 16.19 -1.02
C THR A 73 14.45 16.08 -0.96
N SER A 74 15.13 17.10 -1.47
CA SER A 74 16.58 17.20 -1.44
C SER A 74 17.09 16.97 -0.01
N GLY A 75 17.64 15.79 0.27
CA GLY A 75 18.50 15.57 1.43
C GLY A 75 17.94 16.07 2.76
N GLU A 76 16.64 15.91 3.04
CA GLU A 76 16.32 15.53 4.40
C GLU A 76 16.94 14.15 4.57
N VAL A 77 18.15 14.14 5.12
CA VAL A 77 18.65 12.99 5.87
C VAL A 77 17.43 12.42 6.54
N LEU A 78 17.11 11.15 6.29
CA LEU A 78 16.11 10.41 7.03
C LEU A 78 16.45 10.60 8.50
N ASP A 79 15.85 11.63 9.09
CA ASP A 79 15.95 11.97 10.49
C ASP A 79 14.98 11.09 11.29
N GLU A 80 14.56 9.98 10.66
CA GLU A 80 13.88 8.83 11.25
C GLU A 80 14.83 8.03 12.17
N PHE A 81 15.99 8.58 12.53
CA PHE A 81 16.84 8.12 13.64
C PHE A 81 16.84 9.09 14.84
N ASN A 82 16.15 10.24 14.75
CA ASN A 82 16.00 11.09 15.92
C ASN A 82 15.03 10.43 16.90
N ALA A 83 15.55 10.12 18.09
CA ALA A 83 14.79 9.49 19.14
C ALA A 83 13.63 10.40 19.56
N LYS A 84 12.40 9.96 19.32
CA LYS A 84 11.20 10.64 19.80
C LYS A 84 11.10 10.48 21.31
N THR A 85 10.78 11.57 21.99
CA THR A 85 10.55 11.56 23.44
C THR A 85 9.10 11.85 23.73
N ILE A 86 8.44 11.01 24.52
CA ILE A 86 7.07 11.22 24.98
C ILE A 86 7.08 11.34 26.49
N THR A 87 6.55 12.43 27.01
CA THR A 87 6.32 12.62 28.44
C THR A 87 4.86 12.34 28.76
N LEU A 88 4.62 11.28 29.50
CA LEU A 88 3.32 10.92 30.05
C LEU A 88 3.13 11.75 31.30
N GLN A 89 1.99 12.41 31.42
CA GLN A 89 1.70 13.28 32.55
C GLN A 89 0.29 12.99 33.09
N VAL A 90 0.17 12.95 34.41
CA VAL A 90 -1.08 12.72 35.13
C VAL A 90 -1.22 13.77 36.23
N TRP A 91 -2.39 14.39 36.32
CA TRP A 91 -2.71 15.40 37.33
C TRP A 91 -3.97 15.04 38.09
N GLY A 92 -4.05 15.53 39.31
CA GLY A 92 -5.22 15.45 40.16
C GLY A 92 -5.17 16.53 41.24
N PRO A 93 -6.10 16.51 42.20
CA PRO A 93 -6.10 17.38 43.36
C PRO A 93 -4.76 17.33 44.12
N PRO A 94 -4.35 18.43 44.78
CA PRO A 94 -3.14 18.44 45.59
C PRO A 94 -3.23 17.40 46.72
N GLY A 95 -2.17 16.61 46.89
CA GLY A 95 -2.09 15.58 47.93
C GLY A 95 -2.81 14.27 47.59
N SER A 96 -3.41 14.15 46.40
CA SER A 96 -4.01 12.89 45.93
C SER A 96 -2.94 11.89 45.49
N THR A 97 -3.30 10.61 45.54
CA THR A 97 -2.49 9.51 45.03
C THR A 97 -3.22 8.78 43.92
N ALA A 98 -2.46 8.14 43.02
CA ALA A 98 -3.03 7.36 41.95
C ALA A 98 -2.24 6.08 41.67
N THR A 99 -2.97 5.08 41.18
CA THR A 99 -2.39 3.93 40.50
C THR A 99 -2.41 4.19 39.01
N ILE A 100 -1.23 4.12 38.37
CA ILE A 100 -1.03 4.45 36.96
C ILE A 100 -0.50 3.21 36.26
N ASN A 101 -1.21 2.76 35.21
CA ASN A 101 -0.79 1.70 34.32
C ASN A 101 -0.45 2.31 32.97
N TYR A 102 0.74 2.05 32.45
CA TYR A 102 1.18 2.60 31.17
C TYR A 102 2.00 1.58 30.38
N LEU A 103 2.12 1.79 29.07
CA LEU A 103 3.05 1.03 28.24
C LEU A 103 4.40 1.75 28.14
N ASP A 104 5.50 1.02 28.24
CA ASP A 104 6.84 1.54 28.01
C ASP A 104 7.20 1.63 26.52
N GLU A 105 8.42 2.08 26.19
CA GLU A 105 8.90 2.20 24.81
C GLU A 105 8.94 0.87 24.02
N ASN A 106 8.82 -0.25 24.72
CA ASN A 106 8.79 -1.60 24.17
C ASN A 106 7.39 -2.24 24.22
N SER A 107 6.36 -1.47 24.60
CA SER A 107 4.99 -1.96 24.78
C SER A 107 4.82 -2.94 25.92
N HIS A 108 5.73 -2.96 26.90
CA HIS A 108 5.49 -3.75 28.11
C HIS A 108 4.63 -2.94 29.10
N PRO A 109 3.66 -3.61 29.75
CA PRO A 109 2.87 -2.97 30.79
C PRO A 109 3.74 -2.68 32.01
N GLN A 110 3.73 -1.42 32.42
CA GLN A 110 4.35 -0.92 33.63
C GLN A 110 3.25 -0.40 34.56
N GLN A 111 3.46 -0.59 35.86
CA GLN A 111 2.52 -0.16 36.89
C GLN A 111 3.23 0.63 37.96
N ALA A 112 2.68 1.81 38.28
CA ALA A 112 3.10 2.64 39.40
C ALA A 112 1.94 2.71 40.40
N LEU A 113 2.15 2.16 41.60
CA LEU A 113 1.12 2.03 42.64
C LEU A 113 1.21 3.22 43.61
N ASN A 114 0.06 3.81 43.93
CA ASN A 114 -0.11 4.87 44.94
C ASN A 114 0.92 6.00 44.85
N VAL A 115 1.22 6.45 43.63
CA VAL A 115 2.15 7.56 43.41
C VAL A 115 1.45 8.90 43.69
N PRO A 116 2.15 9.89 44.29
CA PRO A 116 1.59 11.21 44.50
C PRO A 116 1.39 11.93 43.16
N LEU A 117 0.30 12.70 43.06
CA LEU A 117 0.05 13.57 41.92
C LEU A 117 0.54 15.01 42.19
N PRO A 118 1.04 15.72 41.16
CA PRO A 118 1.16 15.30 39.76
C PRO A 118 2.33 14.33 39.51
N TRP A 119 2.14 13.43 38.54
CA TRP A 119 3.12 12.42 38.16
C TRP A 119 3.52 12.58 36.69
N SER A 120 4.79 12.33 36.37
CA SER A 120 5.27 12.30 34.98
C SER A 120 6.29 11.20 34.72
N LYS A 121 6.31 10.70 33.49
CA LYS A 121 7.29 9.70 33.01
C LYS A 121 7.71 10.00 31.58
N VAL A 122 9.01 10.04 31.37
CA VAL A 122 9.61 10.23 30.04
C VAL A 122 9.93 8.87 29.44
N LEU A 123 9.43 8.62 28.24
CA LEU A 123 9.78 7.46 27.40
C LEU A 123 10.54 7.97 26.17
N SER A 124 11.62 7.30 25.81
CA SER A 124 12.42 7.63 24.64
C SER A 124 12.49 6.42 23.71
N SER A 125 12.25 6.62 22.42
CA SER A 125 12.35 5.56 21.44
C SER A 125 12.84 6.09 20.11
N THR A 126 13.62 5.29 19.40
CA THR A 126 14.03 5.56 18.02
C THR A 126 13.02 5.06 16.98
N LYS A 127 11.91 4.45 17.43
CA LYS A 127 10.84 3.97 16.54
C LYS A 127 9.95 5.15 16.10
N PRO A 128 9.45 5.17 14.85
CA PRO A 128 8.59 6.25 14.33
C PRO A 128 7.32 6.52 15.16
N GLY A 129 6.82 5.46 15.82
CA GLY A 129 5.70 5.49 16.76
C GLY A 129 6.04 4.77 18.06
N ILE A 130 5.72 5.40 19.19
CA ILE A 130 5.74 4.77 20.51
C ILE A 130 4.29 4.48 20.86
N PRO A 131 3.89 3.21 21.06
CA PRO A 131 2.54 2.88 21.50
C PRO A 131 2.35 3.39 22.94
N ALA A 132 1.72 4.56 23.08
CA ALA A 132 1.43 5.16 24.37
C ALA A 132 -0.04 4.90 24.74
N ASN A 133 -0.22 4.08 25.76
CA ASN A 133 -1.49 3.85 26.43
C ASN A 133 -1.25 4.10 27.92
N LEU A 134 -2.09 4.94 28.52
CA LEU A 134 -2.05 5.27 29.93
C LEU A 134 -3.46 5.19 30.52
N VAL A 135 -3.57 4.49 31.63
CA VAL A 135 -4.74 4.44 32.50
C VAL A 135 -4.32 4.94 33.86
N ALA A 136 -5.07 5.86 34.45
CA ALA A 136 -4.83 6.32 35.81
C ALA A 136 -6.12 6.32 36.63
N GLN A 137 -6.02 5.83 37.86
CA GLN A 137 -7.11 5.84 38.84
C GLN A 137 -6.58 6.48 40.13
N GLY A 138 -7.24 7.55 40.56
CA GLY A 138 -6.87 8.29 41.77
C GLY A 138 -7.95 8.27 42.84
N ASP A 139 -7.53 8.61 44.06
CA ASP A 139 -8.40 8.83 45.23
C ASP A 139 -9.04 10.23 45.26
N GLY A 140 -8.59 11.13 44.38
CA GLY A 140 -9.04 12.50 44.29
C GLY A 140 -10.40 12.69 43.59
N SER A 141 -10.91 13.92 43.66
CA SER A 141 -12.16 14.34 43.04
C SER A 141 -12.13 14.50 41.52
N TRP A 142 -10.94 14.53 40.93
CA TRP A 142 -10.75 14.52 39.48
C TRP A 142 -9.37 13.94 39.15
N ILE A 143 -9.20 13.45 37.93
CA ILE A 143 -7.89 13.06 37.41
C ILE A 143 -7.83 13.39 35.92
N ALA A 144 -6.68 13.82 35.44
CA ALA A 144 -6.45 14.15 34.03
C ALA A 144 -5.15 13.52 33.55
N CYS A 145 -5.08 13.20 32.26
CA CYS A 145 -3.88 12.73 31.61
C CYS A 145 -3.66 13.45 30.29
N GLN A 146 -2.39 13.55 29.90
CA GLN A 146 -2.00 13.99 28.55
C GLN A 146 -0.62 13.42 28.19
N PHE A 147 -0.31 13.44 26.91
CA PHE A 147 1.02 13.12 26.39
C PHE A 147 1.68 14.36 25.82
N VAL A 148 2.93 14.60 26.15
CA VAL A 148 3.74 15.67 25.54
C VAL A 148 4.78 15.02 24.66
N VAL A 149 4.65 15.19 23.34
CA VAL A 149 5.52 14.58 22.34
C VAL A 149 6.53 15.60 21.86
N ASN A 150 7.81 15.29 22.04
CA ASN A 150 8.92 16.02 21.45
C ASN A 150 9.55 15.18 20.33
N LYS A 151 9.56 15.74 19.13
CA LYS A 151 10.09 15.08 17.92
C LYS A 151 11.56 15.39 17.63
N HIS A 152 12.18 16.30 18.40
CA HIS A 152 13.54 16.81 18.20
C HIS A 152 13.81 17.38 16.79
N ASP A 153 12.76 17.74 16.05
CA ASP A 153 12.79 18.33 14.70
C ASP A 153 12.73 19.87 14.71
N GLY A 154 12.80 20.49 15.90
CA GLY A 154 12.64 21.93 16.09
C GLY A 154 11.19 22.44 16.05
N SER A 155 10.18 21.56 15.88
CA SER A 155 8.76 21.95 15.89
C SER A 155 8.18 22.24 17.29
N GLY A 156 8.95 21.92 18.35
CA GLY A 156 8.58 22.13 19.75
C GLY A 156 7.76 20.97 20.35
N ASP A 157 7.35 21.15 21.61
CA ASP A 157 6.56 20.16 22.34
C ASP A 157 5.09 20.20 21.92
N VAL A 158 4.55 19.05 21.53
CA VAL A 158 3.15 18.92 21.10
C VAL A 158 2.34 18.13 22.13
N ILE A 159 1.29 18.74 22.66
CA ILE A 159 0.34 18.06 23.54
C ILE A 159 -0.59 17.18 22.69
N LYS A 160 -0.66 15.90 23.05
CA LYS A 160 -1.51 14.88 22.44
C LYS A 160 -2.43 14.29 23.49
N THR A 161 -3.64 13.94 23.05
CA THR A 161 -4.66 13.24 23.83
C THR A 161 -4.85 13.79 25.26
N PRO A 162 -5.18 15.09 25.44
CA PRO A 162 -5.62 15.55 26.74
C PRO A 162 -6.98 14.92 27.07
N ASN A 163 -7.08 14.28 28.24
CA ASN A 163 -8.34 13.73 28.74
C ASN A 163 -8.48 13.98 30.24
N ARG A 164 -9.73 14.00 30.74
CA ARG A 164 -10.08 14.21 32.15
C ARG A 164 -11.23 13.29 32.54
N SER A 165 -11.23 12.86 33.79
CA SER A 165 -12.31 12.08 34.40
C SER A 165 -13.67 12.79 34.33
N ASP A 166 -14.74 12.00 34.34
CA ASP A 166 -16.11 12.52 34.38
C ASP A 166 -16.33 13.39 35.63
N PRO A 167 -16.97 14.56 35.52
CA PRO A 167 -17.23 15.45 36.65
C PRO A 167 -18.08 14.83 37.77
N ASN A 168 -18.84 13.77 37.50
CA ASN A 168 -19.64 13.07 38.50
C ASN A 168 -18.86 11.98 39.27
N GLN A 169 -17.65 11.64 38.84
CA GLN A 169 -16.81 10.63 39.49
C GLN A 169 -15.82 11.30 40.47
N THR A 170 -16.29 11.61 41.68
CA THR A 170 -15.55 12.43 42.66
C THR A 170 -14.85 11.66 43.79
N VAL A 171 -15.02 10.34 43.86
CA VAL A 171 -14.47 9.51 44.96
C VAL A 171 -13.48 8.45 44.49
N ASN A 172 -13.40 8.21 43.18
CA ASN A 172 -12.50 7.27 42.52
C ASN A 172 -12.29 7.72 41.07
N ALA A 173 -11.73 8.91 40.89
CA ALA A 173 -11.61 9.49 39.57
C ALA A 173 -10.74 8.59 38.66
N PHE A 174 -11.23 8.30 37.47
CA PHE A 174 -10.58 7.44 36.49
C PHE A 174 -10.39 8.17 35.16
N VAL A 175 -9.26 7.97 34.50
CA VAL A 175 -9.00 8.52 33.17
C VAL A 175 -8.17 7.56 32.32
N TYR A 176 -8.38 7.64 31.02
CA TYR A 176 -7.67 6.88 29.99
C TYR A 176 -7.17 7.81 28.88
N CYS A 177 -5.90 7.67 28.52
CA CYS A 177 -5.27 8.34 27.39
C CYS A 177 -4.65 7.32 26.45
N LEU A 178 -4.99 7.40 25.16
CA LEU A 178 -4.41 6.60 24.09
C LEU A 178 -3.83 7.52 23.01
N ASP A 179 -2.61 7.23 22.56
CA ASP A 179 -2.08 7.84 21.37
C ASP A 179 -2.80 7.23 20.16
N LYS A 180 -3.78 7.98 19.63
CA LYS A 180 -4.49 7.59 18.42
C LYS A 180 -3.60 7.96 17.23
N SER A 181 -3.09 6.95 16.53
CA SER A 181 -2.47 7.15 15.22
C SER A 181 -3.51 7.83 14.32
N ALA A 182 -3.21 9.06 13.90
CA ALA A 182 -4.04 9.84 12.99
C ALA A 182 -3.72 9.49 11.54
#